data_AF-B6JV29-F1
#
_entry.id   AF-B6JV29-F1
#
_cell.length_a   1.000
_cell.length_b   1.000
_cell.length_c   1.000
_cell.angle_alpha   90.00
_cell.angle_beta   90.00
_cell.angle_gamma   90.00
#
_symmetry.space_group_name_H-M   'P 1'
#
loop_
_entity.id
_entity.type
_entity.pdbx_description
1 polymer ?
#
loop_
_entity_poly.entity_id
_entity_poly.type
_entity_poly.pdbx_seq_one_letter_code
_entity_poly.pdbx_strand_id
1 'polypeptide(L)' 'MDQFAYSTKLEHPWDDVSLGWLNRYPNPNSAHVLSSDIIERYVDDKGRLYTERCLSKRVEFLNGHRNT' A
#
# COMPACT_ATOMS: atom_id res chain seq x y z
N MET A 1 -19.23 -7.94 -11.14
CA MET A 1 -18.12 -7.37 -10.33
C MET A 1 -17.47 -8.58 -9.69
N ASP A 2 -16.25 -8.90 -10.08
CA ASP A 2 -15.60 -10.10 -9.58
C ASP A 2 -14.98 -9.78 -8.22
N GLN A 3 -15.31 -10.59 -7.22
CA GLN A 3 -14.83 -10.42 -5.85
C GLN A 3 -13.88 -11.56 -5.51
N PHE A 4 -12.73 -11.23 -4.93
CA PHE A 4 -11.72 -12.18 -4.46
C PHE A 4 -11.49 -12.01 -2.95
N ALA A 5 -11.24 -13.12 -2.24
CA ALA A 5 -10.93 -13.13 -0.80
C ALA A 5 -9.84 -14.17 -0.48
N TYR A 6 -8.91 -13.80 0.42
CA TYR A 6 -7.82 -14.65 0.89
C TYR A 6 -7.42 -14.27 2.34
N SER A 7 -6.84 -15.22 3.09
CA SER A 7 -6.38 -15.03 4.48
C SER A 7 -4.99 -15.64 4.66
N THR A 8 -4.11 -14.94 5.39
CA THR A 8 -2.75 -15.41 5.71
C THR A 8 -2.35 -15.02 7.13
N LYS A 9 -1.48 -15.81 7.75
CA LYS A 9 -0.92 -15.56 9.08
C LYS A 9 0.55 -15.19 8.95
N LEU A 10 0.94 -14.06 9.55
CA LEU A 10 2.33 -13.65 9.70
C LEU A 10 2.84 -14.08 11.08
N GLU A 11 4.00 -14.72 11.14
CA GLU A 11 4.61 -15.20 12.38
C GLU A 11 5.43 -14.09 13.08
N HIS A 12 4.80 -12.93 13.28
CA HIS A 12 5.40 -11.77 13.92
C HIS A 12 4.41 -11.10 14.89
N PRO A 13 4.89 -10.46 15.98
CA PRO A 13 4.07 -9.64 16.86
C PRO A 13 3.30 -8.55 16.09
N TRP A 14 2.15 -8.14 16.64
CA TRP A 14 1.32 -7.10 16.02
C TRP A 14 2.06 -5.77 15.81
N ASP A 15 2.93 -5.39 16.74
CA ASP A 15 3.68 -4.14 16.68
C ASP A 15 4.64 -4.14 15.48
N ASP A 16 5.29 -5.27 15.19
CA ASP A 16 6.18 -5.44 14.04
C ASP A 16 5.40 -5.43 12.72
N VAL A 17 4.25 -6.13 12.67
CA VAL A 17 3.40 -6.19 11.47
C VAL A 17 2.82 -4.83 11.14
N SER A 18 2.29 -4.12 12.14
CA SER A 18 1.69 -2.80 11.96
C SER A 18 2.74 -1.76 11.57
N LEU A 19 3.93 -1.78 12.19
CA LEU A 19 5.05 -0.93 11.78
C LEU A 19 5.52 -1.26 10.36
N GLY A 20 5.63 -2.54 10.03
CA GLY A 20 5.97 -3.03 8.70
C GLY A 20 4.97 -2.56 7.64
N TRP A 21 3.67 -2.53 7.96
CA TRP A 21 2.64 -2.00 7.06
C TRP A 21 2.79 -0.50 6.80
N LEU A 22 3.07 0.28 7.85
CA LEU A 22 3.29 1.72 7.74
C LEU A 22 4.54 2.03 6.89
N ASN A 23 5.60 1.22 7.05
CA ASN A 23 6.90 1.40 6.39
C ASN A 23 7.13 0.45 5.20
N ARG A 24 6.07 -0.14 4.62
CA ARG A 24 6.19 -1.20 3.60
C ARG A 24 6.91 -0.78 2.31
N TYR A 25 7.09 0.52 2.08
CA TYR A 25 7.76 1.05 0.89
C TYR A 25 8.91 1.96 1.27
N PRO A 26 10.04 1.89 0.54
CA PRO A 26 10.30 1.00 -0.62
C PRO A 26 10.55 -0.46 -0.20
N ASN A 27 10.24 -1.43 -1.08
CA ASN A 27 10.68 -2.83 -0.91
C ASN A 27 10.94 -3.52 -2.28
N PRO A 28 11.81 -4.53 -2.34
CA PRO A 28 12.18 -5.21 -3.60
C PRO A 28 10.99 -5.86 -4.34
N ASN A 29 9.99 -6.34 -3.60
CA ASN A 29 8.81 -7.02 -4.15
C ASN A 29 7.75 -6.04 -4.68
N SER A 30 7.99 -4.72 -4.60
CA SER A 30 7.04 -3.69 -5.01
C SER A 30 7.73 -2.52 -5.72
N ALA A 31 8.71 -2.81 -6.57
CA ALA A 31 9.47 -1.81 -7.32
C ALA A 31 8.60 -0.92 -8.25
N HIS A 32 7.37 -1.33 -8.56
CA HIS A 32 6.40 -0.54 -9.34
C HIS A 32 5.82 0.65 -8.56
N VAL A 33 5.97 0.69 -7.23
CA VAL A 33 5.56 1.83 -6.39
C VAL A 33 6.67 2.88 -6.40
N LEU A 34 6.36 4.06 -6.92
CA LEU A 34 7.32 5.14 -7.13
C LEU A 34 7.38 6.09 -5.91
N SER A 35 6.24 6.42 -5.33
CA SER A 35 6.15 7.26 -4.12
C SER A 35 5.02 6.80 -3.21
N SER A 36 5.14 7.12 -1.93
CA SER A 36 4.05 7.02 -0.97
C SER A 36 4.07 8.19 -0.01
N ASP A 37 3.00 8.97 -0.04
CA ASP A 37 2.88 10.22 0.69
C ASP A 37 1.71 10.11 1.68
N ILE A 38 1.89 10.68 2.88
CA ILE A 38 0.82 10.77 3.88
C ILE A 38 0.07 12.08 3.63
N ILE A 39 -1.20 11.98 3.28
CA ILE A 39 -2.07 13.15 3.06
C ILE A 39 -2.59 13.67 4.39
N GLU A 40 -3.04 12.75 5.25
CA GLU A 40 -3.53 13.06 6.59
C GLU A 40 -3.21 11.93 7.57
N ARG A 41 -2.94 12.29 8.83
CA ARG A 41 -2.80 11.35 9.93
C ARG A 41 -3.24 11.96 11.25
N TYR A 42 -4.13 11.28 11.96
CA TYR A 42 -4.58 11.68 13.28
C TYR A 42 -5.00 10.47 14.12
N VAL A 43 -5.13 10.69 15.42
CA VAL A 43 -5.71 9.72 16.36
C VAL A 43 -7.08 10.24 16.75
N ASP A 44 -8.11 9.41 16.65
CA ASP A 44 -9.46 9.80 17.04
C ASP A 44 -9.64 9.80 18.58
N ASP A 45 -10.82 10.21 19.02
CA ASP A 45 -11.24 10.22 20.44
C ASP A 45 -11.23 8.81 21.09
N LYS A 46 -11.21 7.75 20.29
CA LYS A 46 -11.16 6.34 20.73
C LYS A 46 -9.75 5.77 20.70
N GLY A 47 -8.73 6.57 20.38
CA GLY A 47 -7.34 6.12 20.35
C GLY A 47 -6.95 5.35 19.09
N ARG A 48 -7.73 5.44 18.00
CA ARG A 48 -7.45 4.74 16.74
C ARG A 48 -6.66 5.64 15.79
N LEU A 49 -5.59 5.08 15.20
CA LEU A 49 -4.78 5.78 14.21
C LEU A 49 -5.43 5.72 12.83
N TYR A 50 -5.80 6.88 12.30
CA TYR A 50 -6.22 7.07 10.92
C TYR A 50 -5.03 7.56 10.10
N THR A 51 -4.87 7.03 8.89
CA THR A 51 -3.84 7.50 7.95
C THR A 51 -4.37 7.39 6.53
N GLU A 52 -4.47 8.53 5.86
CA GLU A 52 -4.73 8.61 4.42
C GLU A 52 -3.40 8.69 3.67
N ARG A 53 -3.21 7.84 2.65
CA ARG A 53 -1.98 7.79 1.86
C ARG A 53 -2.29 7.87 0.37
N CYS A 54 -1.54 8.69 -0.33
CA CYS A 54 -1.46 8.65 -1.79
C CYS A 54 -0.28 7.78 -2.21
N LEU A 55 -0.48 6.95 -3.24
CA LEU A 55 0.57 6.08 -3.77
C LEU A 55 0.67 6.26 -5.28
N SER A 56 1.85 6.65 -5.75
CA SER A 56 2.15 6.73 -7.18
C SER A 56 2.75 5.43 -7.66
N LYS A 57 2.21 4.85 -8.73
CA LYS A 57 2.67 3.58 -9.30
C LYS A 57 2.95 3.73 -10.79
N ARG A 58 3.99 3.07 -11.27
CA ARG A 58 4.22 2.90 -12.71
C ARG A 58 3.22 1.87 -13.23
N VAL A 59 2.44 2.26 -14.23
CA VAL A 59 1.66 1.35 -15.06
C VAL A 59 2.42 1.17 -16.36
N GLU A 60 2.89 -0.04 -16.63
CA GLU A 60 3.40 -0.38 -17.96
C GLU A 60 2.20 -0.73 -18.83
N PHE A 61 1.84 0.21 -19.71
CA PHE A 61 0.95 -0.11 -20.80
C PHE A 61 1.74 -0.98 -21.79
N LEU A 62 1.23 -2.18 -22.08
CA LEU A 62 1.74 -2.96 -23.20
C LEU A 62 1.61 -2.09 -24.46
N ASN A 63 2.75 -1.75 -25.07
CA ASN A 63 2.78 -1.00 -26.33
C ASN A 63 2.20 -1.89 -27.44
N GLY A 64 0.87 -1.84 -27.62
CA GLY A 64 0.15 -2.55 -28.67
C GLY A 64 -0.71 -1.65 -29.56
N HIS A 65 -1.12 -0.47 -29.10
CA HIS A 65 -1.95 0.44 -29.91
C HIS A 65 -1.60 1.91 -29.65
N ARG A 66 -0.47 2.36 -30.20
CA ARG A 66 -0.37 3.74 -30.69
C ARG A 66 -0.71 3.68 -32.16
N ASN A 67 -1.96 3.97 -32.52
CA ASN A 67 -2.27 4.34 -33.89
C ASN A 67 -1.57 5.67 -34.17
N THR A 68 -0.88 5.70 -35.31
CA THR A 68 -0.38 6.90 -35.98
C THR A 68 -1.42 8.00 -36.09
#